data_AF-A0AAD8EDQ0-F1
#
_entry.id   AF-A0AAD8EDQ0-F1
#
_cell.length_a   1.000
_cell.length_b   1.000
_cell.length_c   1.000
_cell.angle_alpha   90.00
_cell.angle_beta   90.00
_cell.angle_gamma   90.00
#
_symmetry.space_group_name_H-M   'P 1'
#
loop_
_entity.id
_entity.type
_entity.pdbx_description
1 polymer ?
#
loop_
_entity_poly.entity_id
_entity_poly.type
_entity_poly.pdbx_seq_one_letter_code
_entity_poly.pdbx_strand_id
1 'polypeptide(L)'
;MTSDAEFVRSIWLILFGTSTSVNAFFSEVYVPMDCEVIAVQKTNDAIQLTEVYNVQEEYPLQLSHFGQWTPEEGLTATKEPFCVRRSNMFGITMNVVTISDYPYITLTEFPNGTSAVTGGYFGVVWFVFESKLNFSTRYTALDTGLEAHIVNNTKTDPYTKMVDEVRLQKYDVGLAATRFIRDRFDLVDYSYLIHRSKYVIVLTSGANADVAWEHFFGPFQPTLWFAVIGCILLIAGCLSAFYYLGRRLAYPEYENKDQYNFFVSVFYVFSMFCQQGHDVTPKSCACRLVYWLGYVIAVVVLAAYSATLISFLTINSTEPHVKSLKALVKDGSYKMGMLPQYLRMIKTNADNGITKQMYQKMIAPDPKNIPSTSLEGLQRVCSTKYAFWTSVEELKRVGDAVDCNIAILPKYSYMFNLAYVIRDHNPYRKFLNFL
;
A
#
# COMPACT_ATOMS: atom_id res chain seq x y z
N MET A 1 13.05 -16.23 11.79
CA MET A 1 14.18 -16.69 12.62
C MET A 1 15.34 -15.76 12.33
N THR A 2 15.32 -14.62 13.00
CA THR A 2 16.36 -13.60 12.99
C THR A 2 17.43 -14.06 13.96
N SER A 3 18.62 -14.38 13.48
CA SER A 3 19.81 -14.31 14.32
C SER A 3 20.08 -12.83 14.50
N ASP A 4 19.57 -12.27 15.60
CA ASP A 4 19.98 -10.98 16.12
C ASP A 4 21.49 -11.05 16.35
N ALA A 5 22.26 -10.55 15.38
CA ALA A 5 23.57 -10.01 15.68
C ALA A 5 23.31 -8.70 16.41
N GLU A 6 22.98 -8.79 17.70
CA GLU A 6 23.26 -7.72 18.63
C GLU A 6 24.76 -7.42 18.48
N PHE A 7 25.09 -6.37 17.75
CA PHE A 7 26.37 -5.71 17.97
C PHE A 7 26.38 -5.32 19.44
N VAL A 8 27.10 -6.12 20.23
CA VAL A 8 27.37 -5.86 21.63
C VAL A 8 27.87 -4.43 21.70
N ARG A 9 27.09 -3.59 22.36
CA ARG A 9 27.32 -2.17 22.49
C ARG A 9 28.62 -2.00 23.28
N SER A 10 29.73 -1.77 22.59
CA SER A 10 31.03 -1.56 23.22
C SER A 10 31.04 -0.21 23.90
N ILE A 11 31.00 -0.19 25.23
CA ILE A 11 31.20 1.02 26.02
C ILE A 11 32.66 1.09 26.42
N TRP A 12 33.33 2.18 26.05
CA TRP A 12 34.72 2.43 26.41
C TRP A 12 34.77 3.22 27.72
N LEU A 13 35.39 2.63 28.74
CA LEU A 13 35.62 3.29 30.02
C LEU A 13 37.10 3.67 30.13
N ILE A 14 37.40 4.96 30.22
CA ILE A 14 38.78 5.45 30.32
C ILE A 14 38.98 6.07 31.70
N LEU A 15 39.91 5.51 32.47
CA LEU A 15 40.21 5.94 33.82
C LEU A 15 41.32 7.00 33.80
N PHE A 16 41.03 8.19 34.31
CA PHE A 16 41.96 9.31 34.39
C PHE A 16 42.48 9.50 35.82
N GLY A 17 43.78 9.84 35.94
CA GLY A 17 44.37 10.29 37.19
C GLY A 17 43.92 11.70 37.56
N THR A 18 44.15 12.12 38.80
CA THR A 18 43.71 13.43 39.33
C THR A 18 44.39 14.63 38.65
N SER A 19 45.56 14.42 38.02
CA SER A 19 46.33 15.48 37.36
C SER A 19 46.13 15.55 35.84
N THR A 20 45.42 14.60 35.22
CA THR A 20 45.22 14.57 33.77
C THR A 20 43.87 15.19 33.39
N SER A 21 43.93 16.22 32.54
CA SER A 21 42.72 16.86 31.99
C SER A 21 42.16 16.00 30.85
N VAL A 22 40.87 15.65 30.94
CA VAL A 22 40.13 14.92 29.88
C VAL A 22 40.20 15.68 28.56
N ASN A 23 40.02 17.01 28.59
CA ASN A 23 40.11 17.84 27.38
C ASN A 23 41.48 17.78 26.71
N ALA A 24 42.57 17.71 27.49
CA ALA A 24 43.92 17.64 26.95
C ALA A 24 44.25 16.27 26.36
N PHE A 25 43.63 15.19 26.87
CA PHE A 25 43.83 13.86 26.32
C PHE A 25 43.09 13.67 24.99
N PHE A 26 41.87 14.18 24.89
CA PHE A 26 41.05 14.07 23.68
C PHE A 26 41.25 15.21 22.68
N SER A 27 42.26 16.07 22.86
CA SER A 27 42.50 17.20 21.95
C SER A 27 42.88 16.74 20.53
N GLU A 28 43.51 15.58 20.39
CA GLU A 28 43.96 14.99 19.11
C GLU A 28 43.21 13.70 18.77
N VAL A 29 42.20 13.32 19.55
CA VAL A 29 41.47 12.07 19.37
C VAL A 29 40.04 12.38 18.98
N TYR A 30 39.67 12.05 17.75
CA TYR A 30 38.29 12.13 17.29
C TYR A 30 37.48 10.98 17.87
N VAL A 31 36.46 11.30 18.67
CA VAL A 31 35.50 10.33 19.20
C VAL A 31 34.16 10.50 18.49
N PRO A 32 33.78 9.62 17.56
CA PRO A 32 32.52 9.72 16.83
C PRO A 32 31.28 9.76 17.74
N MET A 33 30.24 10.44 17.30
CA MET A 33 29.02 10.66 18.09
C MET A 33 28.28 9.36 18.47
N ASP A 34 28.38 8.31 17.65
CA ASP A 34 27.78 6.99 17.87
C ASP A 34 28.59 6.08 18.80
N CYS A 35 29.84 6.44 19.12
CA CYS A 35 30.69 5.74 20.08
C CYS A 35 30.37 6.15 21.53
N GLU A 36 30.19 5.17 22.41
CA GLU A 36 29.90 5.40 23.84
C GLU A 36 31.20 5.36 24.64
N VAL A 37 31.87 6.52 24.76
CA VAL A 37 33.09 6.70 25.56
C VAL A 37 32.77 7.48 26.83
N ILE A 38 33.16 6.93 27.97
CA ILE A 38 32.98 7.51 29.30
C ILE A 38 34.35 7.73 29.95
N ALA A 39 34.68 8.98 30.19
CA ALA A 39 35.84 9.39 30.98
C ALA A 39 35.48 9.35 32.47
N VAL A 40 36.33 8.69 33.25
CA VAL A 40 36.15 8.52 34.69
C VAL A 40 37.26 9.26 35.40
N GLN A 41 36.90 10.25 36.20
CA GLN A 41 37.84 11.03 37.00
C GLN A 41 37.52 10.90 38.49
N LYS A 42 38.55 10.64 39.29
CA LYS A 42 38.42 10.66 40.74
C LYS A 42 38.47 12.10 41.26
N THR A 43 37.41 12.53 41.92
CA THR A 43 37.37 13.74 42.77
C THR A 43 37.58 13.33 44.24
N ASN A 44 37.75 14.31 45.15
CA ASN A 44 38.12 14.03 46.55
C ASN A 44 37.14 13.08 47.25
N ASP A 45 35.83 13.20 46.98
CA ASP A 45 34.77 12.45 47.68
C ASP A 45 33.96 11.51 46.76
N ALA A 46 34.16 11.56 45.44
CA ALA A 46 33.39 10.79 44.46
C ALA A 46 34.20 10.44 43.21
N ILE A 47 33.68 9.50 42.42
CA ILE A 47 34.16 9.24 41.06
C ILE A 47 33.14 9.83 40.09
N GLN A 48 33.57 10.78 39.26
CA GLN A 48 32.72 11.42 38.27
C GLN A 48 32.84 10.71 36.92
N LEU A 49 31.70 10.42 36.30
CA LEU A 49 31.59 9.82 34.98
C LEU A 49 31.09 10.89 34.00
N THR A 50 31.87 11.12 32.94
CA THR A 50 31.59 12.13 31.92
C THR A 50 31.63 11.45 30.56
N GLU A 51 30.55 11.55 29.80
CA GLU A 51 30.53 11.16 28.40
C GLU A 51 31.35 12.14 27.56
N VAL A 52 32.12 11.57 26.64
CA VAL A 52 33.01 12.32 25.74
C VAL A 52 32.70 11.93 24.31
N TYR A 53 32.46 12.91 23.45
CA TYR A 53 32.26 12.70 22.02
C TYR A 53 32.46 13.99 21.22
N ASN A 54 32.71 13.84 19.92
CA ASN A 54 32.70 14.91 18.94
C ASN A 54 31.49 14.70 18.03
N VAL A 55 30.83 15.80 17.67
CA VAL A 55 29.72 15.76 16.70
C VAL A 55 30.29 15.54 15.30
N GLN A 56 31.40 16.21 14.98
CA GLN A 56 32.16 16.14 13.74
C GLN A 56 33.65 16.32 14.07
N GLU A 57 34.56 15.89 13.20
CA GLU A 57 36.02 15.91 13.43
C GLU A 57 36.56 17.32 13.75
N GLU A 58 36.01 18.35 13.09
CA GLU A 58 36.40 19.76 13.28
C GLU A 58 35.62 20.45 14.42
N TYR A 59 34.66 19.76 15.04
CA TYR A 59 33.82 20.32 16.11
C TYR A 59 34.45 20.13 17.49
N PRO A 60 34.24 21.09 18.41
CA PRO A 60 34.77 21.00 19.76
C PRO A 60 34.25 19.77 20.48
N LEU A 61 35.11 19.19 21.32
CA LEU A 61 34.79 18.07 22.19
C LEU A 61 33.60 18.40 23.08
N GLN A 62 32.59 17.53 23.07
CA GLN A 62 31.44 17.62 23.94
C GLN A 62 31.67 16.78 25.19
N LEU A 63 31.51 17.41 26.34
CA LEU A 63 31.57 16.79 27.66
C LEU A 63 30.18 16.85 28.28
N SER A 64 29.57 15.69 28.49
CA SER A 64 28.26 15.60 29.14
C SER A 64 28.36 14.80 30.43
N HIS A 65 27.78 15.30 31.52
CA HIS A 65 27.78 14.58 32.77
C HIS A 65 26.90 13.32 32.65
N PHE A 66 27.48 12.14 32.87
CA PHE A 66 26.78 10.86 32.78
C PHE A 66 26.27 10.39 34.14
N GLY A 67 27.08 10.60 35.18
CA GLY A 67 26.76 10.19 36.53
C GLY A 67 27.93 10.31 37.48
N GLN A 68 27.71 9.83 38.70
CA GLN A 68 28.71 9.79 39.75
C GLN A 68 28.63 8.47 40.50
N TRP A 69 29.76 8.01 41.01
CA TRP A 69 29.85 6.86 41.90
C TRP A 69 30.41 7.28 43.25
N THR A 70 29.72 6.89 44.31
CA THR A 70 30.16 7.07 45.70
C THR A 70 30.21 5.72 46.42
N PRO A 71 31.06 5.56 47.44
CA PRO A 71 31.12 4.32 48.22
C PRO A 71 29.80 4.01 48.96
N GLU A 72 29.03 5.03 49.33
CA GLU A 72 27.80 4.91 50.13
C GLU A 72 26.56 4.60 49.28
N GLU A 73 26.39 5.28 48.14
CA GLU A 73 25.19 5.18 47.30
C GLU A 73 25.41 4.33 46.03
N GLY A 74 26.65 3.99 45.70
CA GLY A 74 27.00 3.28 44.47
C GLY A 74 26.94 4.16 43.23
N LEU A 75 26.68 3.56 42.05
CA LEU A 75 26.62 4.29 40.78
C LEU A 75 25.25 4.96 40.60
N THR A 76 25.24 6.29 40.60
CA THR A 76 24.10 7.10 40.21
C THR A 76 24.35 7.66 38.81
N ALA A 77 23.75 7.03 37.80
CA ALA A 77 23.87 7.43 36.40
C ALA A 77 22.52 7.84 35.81
N THR A 78 22.57 8.62 34.73
CA THR A 78 21.38 9.00 33.96
C THR A 78 20.63 7.78 33.44
N LYS A 79 19.29 7.83 33.53
CA LYS A 79 18.38 6.79 33.01
C LYS A 79 17.93 7.05 31.58
N GLU A 80 18.27 8.22 31.02
CA GLU A 80 17.88 8.58 29.66
C GLU A 80 18.60 7.70 28.62
N PRO A 81 17.93 7.33 27.52
CA PRO A 81 18.56 6.53 26.47
C PRO A 81 19.62 7.35 25.71
N PHE A 82 20.70 6.69 25.30
CA PHE A 82 21.86 7.28 24.60
C PHE A 82 21.51 8.29 23.50
N CYS A 83 20.57 7.96 22.61
CA CYS A 83 20.23 8.82 21.49
C CYS A 83 19.51 10.12 21.93
N VAL A 84 18.82 10.09 23.08
CA VAL A 84 18.20 11.30 23.67
C VAL A 84 19.27 12.19 24.30
N ARG A 85 20.22 11.59 25.04
CA ARG A 85 21.30 12.34 25.69
C ARG A 85 22.14 13.15 24.71
N ARG A 86 22.28 12.64 23.48
CA ARG A 86 23.07 13.25 22.40
C ARG A 86 22.20 13.64 21.21
N SER A 87 20.95 14.04 21.43
CA SER A 87 20.06 14.36 20.29
C SER A 87 20.45 15.65 19.58
N ASN A 88 21.20 16.55 20.21
CA ASN A 88 21.58 17.85 19.65
C ASN A 88 22.89 17.76 18.85
N MET A 89 22.83 18.09 17.56
CA MET A 89 23.96 18.12 16.63
C MET A 89 24.53 19.54 16.43
N PHE A 90 24.14 20.51 17.27
CA PHE A 90 24.75 21.85 17.37
C PHE A 90 24.85 22.64 16.05
N GLY A 91 23.93 22.41 15.11
CA GLY A 91 23.86 23.16 13.86
C GLY A 91 24.87 22.73 12.80
N ILE A 92 25.45 21.52 12.88
CA ILE A 92 26.32 20.99 11.81
C ILE A 92 25.61 21.04 10.45
N THR A 93 26.39 21.14 9.38
CA THR A 93 25.85 21.06 8.02
C THR A 93 26.06 19.67 7.43
N MET A 94 24.97 18.93 7.20
CA MET A 94 25.02 17.64 6.49
C MET A 94 24.97 17.84 4.98
N ASN A 95 25.84 17.15 4.25
CA ASN A 95 25.83 17.19 2.80
C ASN A 95 24.89 16.12 2.26
N VAL A 96 23.83 16.56 1.58
CA VAL A 96 22.74 15.69 1.13
C VAL A 96 22.58 15.76 -0.37
N VAL A 97 22.60 14.60 -1.00
CA VAL A 97 22.28 14.46 -2.43
C VAL A 97 20.82 14.04 -2.58
N THR A 98 20.12 14.63 -3.55
CA THR A 98 18.69 14.38 -3.75
C THR A 98 18.34 14.32 -5.24
N ILE A 99 17.16 13.77 -5.53
CA ILE A 99 16.58 13.70 -6.88
C ILE A 99 15.13 14.15 -6.81
N SER A 100 14.66 14.77 -7.89
CA SER A 100 13.25 15.14 -8.01
C SER A 100 12.41 13.88 -8.25
N ASP A 101 11.50 13.57 -7.33
CA ASP A 101 10.56 12.48 -7.50
C ASP A 101 9.24 12.76 -6.79
N TYR A 102 8.28 13.34 -7.51
CA TYR A 102 6.95 13.62 -6.98
C TYR A 102 6.13 12.32 -6.86
N PRO A 103 5.49 12.03 -5.71
CA PRO A 103 5.18 12.93 -4.59
C PRO A 103 6.13 12.86 -3.38
N TYR A 104 7.26 12.17 -3.49
CA TYR A 104 8.16 11.94 -2.36
C TYR A 104 9.10 13.09 -2.07
N ILE A 105 9.67 13.70 -3.11
CA ILE A 105 10.57 14.85 -3.02
C ILE A 105 10.14 15.90 -4.04
N THR A 106 10.00 17.13 -3.59
CA THR A 106 9.81 18.31 -4.45
C THR A 106 11.03 19.21 -4.32
N LEU A 107 11.64 19.53 -5.46
CA LEU A 107 12.80 20.41 -5.53
C LEU A 107 12.39 21.75 -6.13
N THR A 108 12.96 22.83 -5.62
CA THR A 108 12.90 24.15 -6.26
C THR A 108 14.31 24.64 -6.51
N GLU A 109 14.55 25.09 -7.73
CA GLU A 109 15.76 25.79 -8.11
C GLU A 109 15.62 27.27 -7.75
N PHE A 110 16.60 27.78 -7.02
CA PHE A 110 16.69 29.19 -6.67
C PHE A 110 17.47 29.96 -7.75
N PRO A 111 17.25 31.28 -7.88
CA PRO A 111 17.94 32.12 -8.87
C PRO A 111 19.47 32.12 -8.76
N ASN A 112 20.01 31.71 -7.62
CA ASN A 112 21.44 31.55 -7.35
C ASN A 112 22.03 30.23 -7.90
N GLY A 113 21.24 29.42 -8.61
CA GLY A 113 21.64 28.12 -9.15
C GLY A 113 21.69 26.99 -8.12
N THR A 114 21.29 27.24 -6.87
CA THR A 114 21.17 26.18 -5.85
C THR A 114 19.78 25.55 -5.89
N SER A 115 19.71 24.24 -5.72
CA SER A 115 18.45 23.51 -5.56
C SER A 115 18.23 23.18 -4.10
N ALA A 116 17.03 23.42 -3.57
CA ALA A 116 16.67 22.88 -2.26
C ALA A 116 15.38 22.08 -2.33
N VAL A 117 15.25 21.17 -1.37
CA VAL A 117 14.01 20.45 -1.15
C VAL A 117 13.02 21.42 -0.51
N THR A 118 11.81 21.48 -1.05
CA THR A 118 10.72 22.33 -0.52
C THR A 118 9.51 21.55 -0.07
N GLY A 119 9.45 20.25 -0.38
CA GLY A 119 8.33 19.42 0.01
C GLY A 119 8.45 17.97 -0.43
N GLY A 120 7.30 17.32 -0.50
CA GLY A 120 7.17 15.88 -0.68
C GLY A 120 7.26 15.13 0.66
N TYR A 121 6.68 13.92 0.72
CA TYR A 121 6.60 13.16 1.97
C TYR A 121 7.97 12.91 2.62
N PHE A 122 8.98 12.56 1.82
CA PHE A 122 10.36 12.34 2.29
C PHE A 122 11.05 13.67 2.64
N GLY A 123 10.70 14.78 2.00
CA GLY A 123 11.23 16.11 2.35
C GLY A 123 10.71 16.60 3.69
N VAL A 124 9.40 16.46 3.94
CA VAL A 124 8.77 16.86 5.20
C VAL A 124 9.31 16.06 6.38
N VAL A 125 9.48 14.74 6.23
CA VAL A 125 10.10 13.91 7.27
C VAL A 125 11.54 14.35 7.56
N TRP A 126 12.28 14.75 6.53
CA TRP A 126 13.65 15.26 6.71
C TRP A 126 13.70 16.59 7.49
N PHE A 127 12.79 17.53 7.22
CA PHE A 127 12.69 18.77 8.00
C PHE A 127 12.37 18.52 9.48
N VAL A 128 11.60 17.46 9.78
CA VAL A 128 11.38 17.02 11.16
C VAL A 128 12.68 16.54 11.79
N PHE A 129 13.53 15.80 11.06
CA PHE A 129 14.84 15.41 11.56
C PHE A 129 15.76 16.61 11.79
N GLU A 130 15.84 17.55 10.84
CA GLU A 130 16.63 18.79 10.99
C GLU A 130 16.24 19.55 12.26
N SER A 131 14.94 19.74 12.50
CA SER A 131 14.44 20.46 13.67
C SER A 131 14.64 19.70 14.99
N LYS A 132 14.47 18.38 14.99
CA LYS A 132 14.59 17.56 16.21
C LYS A 132 16.04 17.31 16.62
N LEU A 133 16.94 17.15 15.66
CA LEU A 133 18.36 16.89 15.91
C LEU A 133 19.22 18.15 15.84
N ASN A 134 18.65 19.30 15.48
CA ASN A 134 19.33 20.58 15.38
C ASN A 134 20.58 20.51 14.46
N PHE A 135 20.37 20.17 13.19
CA PHE A 135 21.37 20.26 12.13
C PHE A 135 20.78 21.03 10.92
N SER A 136 21.67 21.54 10.08
CA SER A 136 21.33 22.18 8.80
C SER A 136 21.71 21.26 7.64
N THR A 137 21.02 21.38 6.51
CA THR A 137 21.34 20.58 5.32
C THR A 137 21.83 21.45 4.17
N ARG A 138 22.86 20.97 3.47
CA ARG A 138 23.25 21.44 2.15
C ARG A 138 22.77 20.46 1.09
N TYR A 139 21.85 20.92 0.25
CA TYR A 139 21.24 20.11 -0.79
C TYR A 139 22.02 20.21 -2.10
N THR A 140 22.30 19.05 -2.71
CA THR A 140 22.74 18.95 -4.10
C THR A 140 21.74 18.10 -4.87
N ALA A 141 21.05 18.71 -5.82
CA ALA A 141 20.15 18.00 -6.72
C ALA A 141 20.95 17.33 -7.84
N LEU A 142 20.66 16.04 -8.09
CA LEU A 142 21.13 15.37 -9.31
C LEU A 142 20.12 15.63 -10.43
N ASP A 143 20.65 16.00 -11.59
CA ASP A 143 19.83 16.17 -12.80
C ASP A 143 19.17 14.85 -13.20
N THR A 144 17.83 14.86 -13.22
CA THR A 144 16.97 13.74 -13.60
C THR A 144 16.68 13.69 -15.11
N GLY A 145 17.30 14.56 -15.91
CA GLY A 145 17.19 14.56 -17.36
C GLY A 145 17.36 13.17 -17.99
N LEU A 146 16.56 12.88 -19.02
CA LEU A 146 16.42 11.62 -19.76
C LEU A 146 17.72 11.03 -20.35
N GLU A 147 18.86 11.70 -20.16
CA GLU A 147 20.16 11.13 -20.45
C GLU A 147 20.61 10.29 -19.26
N ALA A 148 20.27 9.00 -19.34
CA ALA A 148 20.74 7.98 -18.42
C ALA A 148 22.26 8.14 -18.19
N HIS A 149 22.60 8.59 -16.97
CA HIS A 149 23.97 8.88 -16.59
C HIS A 149 24.81 7.61 -16.73
N ILE A 150 25.90 7.71 -17.49
CA ILE A 150 26.77 6.57 -17.77
C ILE A 150 27.65 6.33 -16.55
N VAL A 151 27.38 5.26 -15.79
CA VAL A 151 28.32 4.71 -14.81
C VAL A 151 28.88 3.44 -15.43
N ASN A 152 30.21 3.36 -15.60
CA ASN A 152 30.91 2.21 -16.17
C ASN A 152 30.37 1.75 -17.55
N ASN A 153 30.19 2.67 -18.51
CA ASN A 153 29.61 2.40 -19.83
C ASN A 153 28.17 1.81 -19.84
N THR A 154 27.46 1.88 -18.70
CA THR A 154 26.05 1.47 -18.63
C THR A 154 25.15 2.65 -18.29
N LYS A 155 24.03 2.76 -19.02
CA LYS A 155 22.96 3.71 -18.72
C LYS A 155 22.35 3.38 -17.36
N THR A 156 22.51 4.25 -16.37
CA THR A 156 22.08 4.03 -14.99
C THR A 156 20.92 4.93 -14.58
N ASP A 157 19.99 4.36 -13.81
CA ASP A 157 18.86 5.05 -13.19
C ASP A 157 19.35 6.10 -12.17
N PRO A 158 18.75 7.31 -12.08
CA PRO A 158 19.15 8.36 -11.13
C PRO A 158 19.30 7.90 -9.68
N TYR A 159 18.45 6.98 -9.21
CA TYR A 159 18.57 6.39 -7.88
C TYR A 159 19.86 5.59 -7.68
N THR A 160 20.35 4.94 -8.74
CA THR A 160 21.62 4.19 -8.69
C THR A 160 22.78 5.15 -8.61
N LYS A 161 22.78 6.22 -9.41
CA LYS A 161 23.78 7.29 -9.33
C LYS A 161 23.83 7.91 -7.93
N MET A 162 22.67 8.22 -7.34
CA MET A 162 22.59 8.77 -5.99
C MET A 162 23.23 7.84 -4.95
N VAL A 163 22.92 6.54 -5.01
CA VAL A 163 23.56 5.53 -4.13
C VAL A 163 25.07 5.48 -4.36
N ASP A 164 25.53 5.54 -5.61
CA ASP A 164 26.95 5.51 -5.93
C ASP A 164 27.68 6.77 -5.40
N GLU A 165 27.09 7.95 -5.51
CA GLU A 165 27.66 9.20 -4.96
C GLU A 165 27.76 9.17 -3.43
N VAL A 166 26.79 8.56 -2.74
CA VAL A 166 26.82 8.34 -1.28
C VAL A 166 27.88 7.29 -0.91
N ARG A 167 27.97 6.19 -1.67
CA ARG A 167 29.00 5.16 -1.51
C ARG A 167 30.41 5.71 -1.66
N LEU A 168 30.62 6.62 -2.61
CA LEU A 168 31.88 7.34 -2.83
C LEU A 168 32.19 8.37 -1.74
N GLN A 169 31.40 8.42 -0.66
CA GLN A 169 31.59 9.28 0.50
C GLN A 169 31.60 10.78 0.19
N LYS A 170 31.03 11.19 -0.95
CA LYS A 170 30.90 12.62 -1.29
C LYS A 170 29.75 13.30 -0.55
N TYR A 171 28.75 12.51 -0.14
CA TYR A 171 27.56 12.97 0.57
C TYR A 171 27.30 12.05 1.77
N ASP A 172 26.74 12.62 2.83
CA ASP A 172 26.41 11.90 4.06
C ASP A 172 25.15 11.07 3.91
N VAL A 173 24.15 11.61 3.20
CA VAL A 173 22.82 11.02 3.02
C VAL A 173 22.30 11.27 1.60
N GLY A 174 21.67 10.24 1.03
CA GLY A 174 20.85 10.30 -0.17
C GLY A 174 19.38 10.48 0.18
N LEU A 175 18.89 11.71 0.04
CA LEU A 175 17.51 12.09 0.33
C LEU A 175 16.61 11.83 -0.87
N ALA A 176 16.10 10.61 -0.95
CA ALA A 176 15.06 10.21 -1.90
C ALA A 176 14.30 9.00 -1.38
N ALA A 177 13.17 8.69 -2.01
CA ALA A 177 12.41 7.46 -1.77
C ALA A 177 13.14 6.24 -2.34
N THR A 178 14.22 5.82 -1.68
CA THR A 178 15.07 4.73 -2.19
C THR A 178 14.59 3.38 -1.68
N ARG A 179 14.49 2.41 -2.59
CA ARG A 179 14.12 1.04 -2.25
C ARG A 179 15.24 0.30 -1.54
N PHE A 180 14.89 -0.51 -0.53
CA PHE A 180 15.80 -1.52 -0.02
C PHE A 180 16.12 -2.55 -1.11
N ILE A 181 17.39 -2.68 -1.46
CA ILE A 181 17.89 -3.67 -2.40
C ILE A 181 18.99 -4.46 -1.69
N ARG A 182 18.85 -5.78 -1.65
CA ARG A 182 19.76 -6.69 -0.94
C ARG A 182 21.22 -6.44 -1.32
N ASP A 183 21.51 -6.37 -2.61
CA ASP A 183 22.86 -6.17 -3.16
C ASP A 183 23.50 -4.81 -2.79
N ARG A 184 22.72 -3.88 -2.22
CA ARG A 184 23.21 -2.56 -1.80
C ARG A 184 23.51 -2.48 -0.29
N PHE A 185 23.08 -3.44 0.52
CA PHE A 185 23.34 -3.42 1.97
C PHE A 185 24.83 -3.55 2.30
N ASP A 186 25.63 -4.15 1.42
CA ASP A 186 27.08 -4.24 1.58
C ASP A 186 27.82 -2.98 1.09
N LEU A 187 27.10 -2.03 0.47
CA LEU A 187 27.69 -0.84 -0.17
C LEU A 187 27.32 0.47 0.54
N VAL A 188 26.11 0.53 1.08
CA VAL A 188 25.55 1.70 1.76
C VAL A 188 24.63 1.24 2.88
N ASP A 189 24.51 2.09 3.88
CA ASP A 189 23.53 1.92 4.94
C ASP A 189 22.19 2.55 4.57
N TYR A 190 21.16 2.24 5.34
CA TYR A 190 19.86 2.86 5.19
C TYR A 190 19.32 3.37 6.52
N SER A 191 18.43 4.36 6.43
CA SER A 191 17.55 4.70 7.52
C SER A 191 16.53 3.59 7.80
N TYR A 192 15.80 3.70 8.91
CA TYR A 192 14.59 2.93 9.07
C TYR A 192 13.58 3.23 7.97
N LEU A 193 12.67 2.27 7.82
CA LEU A 193 11.59 2.31 6.86
C LEU A 193 10.72 3.56 7.07
N ILE A 194 10.71 4.45 6.07
CA ILE A 194 9.91 5.68 6.08
C ILE A 194 8.54 5.45 5.44
N HIS A 195 8.48 4.66 4.37
CA HIS A 195 7.24 4.36 3.65
C HIS A 195 7.22 2.94 3.08
N ARG A 196 6.07 2.25 3.20
CA ARG A 196 5.80 0.99 2.48
C ARG A 196 4.90 1.27 1.30
N SER A 197 5.32 0.83 0.13
CA SER A 197 4.54 0.92 -1.10
C SER A 197 4.42 -0.46 -1.77
N LYS A 198 3.66 -0.52 -2.86
CA LYS A 198 3.45 -1.73 -3.64
C LYS A 198 3.34 -1.42 -5.13
N TYR A 199 3.87 -2.33 -5.94
CA TYR A 199 3.57 -2.39 -7.37
C TYR A 199 2.31 -3.21 -7.61
N VAL A 200 1.52 -2.74 -8.55
CA VAL A 200 0.23 -3.29 -8.94
C VAL A 200 0.17 -3.46 -10.45
N ILE A 201 -0.77 -4.29 -10.91
CA ILE A 201 -1.11 -4.40 -12.33
C ILE A 201 -2.45 -3.70 -12.51
N VAL A 202 -2.47 -2.73 -13.40
CA VAL A 202 -3.63 -1.92 -13.76
C VAL A 202 -4.16 -2.42 -15.09
N LEU A 203 -5.48 -2.62 -15.13
CA LEU A 203 -6.24 -3.07 -16.28
C LEU A 203 -7.39 -2.08 -16.48
N THR A 204 -8.06 -2.14 -17.62
CA THR A 204 -9.38 -1.53 -17.72
C THR A 204 -10.31 -2.26 -16.76
N SER A 205 -11.13 -1.48 -16.06
CA SER A 205 -12.34 -2.05 -15.45
C SER A 205 -13.07 -2.78 -16.56
N GLY A 206 -13.61 -3.97 -16.26
CA GLY A 206 -14.54 -4.58 -17.20
C GLY A 206 -15.61 -3.55 -17.47
N ALA A 207 -15.74 -3.10 -18.72
CA ALA A 207 -16.99 -2.49 -19.11
C ALA A 207 -18.04 -3.56 -18.81
N ASN A 208 -19.12 -3.21 -18.13
CA ASN A 208 -20.28 -4.07 -17.97
C ASN A 208 -20.88 -4.32 -19.37
N ALA A 209 -20.18 -5.10 -20.19
CA ALA A 209 -20.72 -5.81 -21.34
C ALA A 209 -21.46 -7.07 -20.86
N ASP A 210 -21.84 -7.10 -19.59
CA ASP A 210 -22.85 -8.00 -19.09
C ASP A 210 -24.14 -7.60 -19.81
N VAL A 211 -24.68 -8.56 -20.55
CA VAL A 211 -25.92 -8.39 -21.32
C VAL A 211 -26.98 -7.89 -20.34
N ALA A 212 -27.74 -6.85 -20.71
CA ALA A 212 -28.73 -6.21 -19.83
C ALA A 212 -29.64 -7.21 -19.05
N TRP A 213 -29.89 -8.39 -19.62
CA TRP A 213 -30.62 -9.50 -19.01
C TRP A 213 -30.00 -10.06 -17.72
N GLU A 214 -28.68 -10.10 -17.59
CA GLU A 214 -28.00 -10.59 -16.39
C GLU A 214 -28.26 -9.67 -15.20
N HIS A 215 -28.45 -8.37 -15.42
CA HIS A 215 -28.83 -7.44 -14.37
C HIS A 215 -30.26 -7.67 -13.83
N PHE A 216 -31.17 -8.19 -14.64
CA PHE A 216 -32.56 -8.45 -14.22
C PHE A 216 -32.72 -9.79 -13.49
N PHE A 217 -32.02 -10.84 -13.93
CA PHE A 217 -32.10 -12.16 -13.29
C PHE A 217 -31.07 -12.38 -12.18
N GLY A 218 -29.98 -11.61 -12.18
CA GLY A 218 -28.88 -11.67 -11.20
C GLY A 218 -29.25 -11.45 -9.73
N PRO A 219 -30.28 -10.65 -9.36
CA PRO A 219 -30.58 -10.40 -7.95
C PRO A 219 -30.94 -11.66 -7.15
N PHE A 220 -31.51 -12.67 -7.81
CA PHE A 220 -31.84 -13.96 -7.19
C PHE A 220 -30.98 -15.08 -7.79
N GLN A 221 -30.49 -15.96 -6.92
CA GLN A 221 -29.83 -17.19 -7.36
C GLN A 221 -30.81 -18.08 -8.14
N PRO A 222 -30.34 -18.89 -9.10
CA PRO A 222 -31.21 -19.80 -9.87
C PRO A 222 -32.08 -20.70 -8.97
N THR A 223 -31.54 -21.16 -7.85
CA THR A 223 -32.26 -21.95 -6.84
C THR A 223 -33.49 -21.25 -6.28
N LEU A 224 -33.38 -19.94 -6.01
CA LEU A 224 -34.48 -19.12 -5.51
C LEU A 224 -35.53 -18.86 -6.58
N TRP A 225 -35.13 -18.66 -7.84
CA TRP A 225 -36.07 -18.58 -8.97
C TRP A 225 -36.91 -19.85 -9.11
N PHE A 226 -36.28 -21.03 -9.02
CA PHE A 226 -37.01 -22.30 -9.03
C PHE A 226 -37.92 -22.45 -7.80
N ALA A 227 -37.51 -21.96 -6.62
CA ALA A 227 -38.36 -21.95 -5.43
C ALA A 227 -39.58 -21.04 -5.60
N VAL A 228 -39.46 -19.87 -6.24
CA VAL A 228 -40.58 -18.98 -6.56
C VAL A 228 -41.55 -19.64 -7.52
N ILE A 229 -41.06 -20.28 -8.59
CA ILE A 229 -41.91 -21.05 -9.51
C ILE A 229 -42.60 -22.20 -8.77
N GLY A 230 -41.89 -22.91 -7.90
CA GLY A 230 -42.45 -23.96 -7.06
C GLY A 230 -43.55 -23.43 -6.13
N CYS A 231 -43.36 -22.27 -5.51
CA CYS A 231 -44.37 -21.62 -4.68
C CYS A 231 -45.62 -21.26 -5.49
N ILE A 232 -45.47 -20.72 -6.70
CA ILE A 232 -46.59 -20.40 -7.59
C ILE A 232 -47.41 -21.67 -7.90
N LEU A 233 -46.74 -22.75 -8.28
CA LEU A 233 -47.41 -24.02 -8.58
C LEU A 233 -48.07 -24.64 -7.35
N LEU A 234 -47.45 -24.53 -6.18
CA LEU A 234 -47.99 -25.05 -4.92
C LEU A 234 -49.24 -24.28 -4.49
N ILE A 235 -49.20 -22.94 -4.51
CA ILE A 235 -50.36 -22.10 -4.17
C ILE A 235 -51.50 -22.35 -5.17
N ALA A 236 -51.19 -22.46 -6.47
CA ALA A 236 -52.17 -22.77 -7.50
C ALA A 236 -52.80 -24.17 -7.31
N GLY A 237 -51.98 -25.17 -6.95
CA GLY A 237 -52.43 -26.51 -6.61
C GLY A 237 -53.34 -26.51 -5.39
N CYS A 238 -52.97 -25.81 -4.32
CA CYS A 238 -53.80 -25.63 -3.13
C CYS A 238 -55.12 -24.95 -3.47
N LEU A 239 -55.08 -23.87 -4.25
CA LEU A 239 -56.29 -23.12 -4.64
C LEU A 239 -57.26 -24.01 -5.44
N SER A 240 -56.75 -24.75 -6.42
CA SER A 240 -57.57 -25.67 -7.21
C SER A 240 -58.11 -26.83 -6.37
N ALA A 241 -57.31 -27.40 -5.46
CA ALA A 241 -57.73 -28.48 -4.57
C ALA A 241 -58.79 -28.04 -3.55
N PHE A 242 -58.60 -26.90 -2.89
CA PHE A 242 -59.57 -26.37 -1.93
C PHE A 242 -60.85 -25.92 -2.60
N TYR A 243 -60.78 -25.39 -3.83
CA TYR A 243 -61.96 -25.07 -4.61
C TYR A 243 -62.73 -26.34 -5.01
N TYR A 244 -62.03 -27.37 -5.49
CA TYR A 244 -62.63 -28.66 -5.83
C TYR A 244 -63.29 -29.33 -4.62
N LEU A 245 -62.60 -29.36 -3.47
CA LEU A 245 -63.13 -29.92 -2.22
C LEU A 245 -64.31 -29.11 -1.69
N GLY A 246 -64.22 -27.78 -1.70
CA GLY A 246 -65.30 -26.88 -1.27
C GLY A 246 -66.58 -27.07 -2.08
N ARG A 247 -66.45 -27.19 -3.40
CA ARG A 247 -67.56 -27.51 -4.30
C ARG A 247 -68.17 -28.90 -4.00
N ARG A 248 -67.33 -29.91 -3.75
CA ARG A 248 -67.80 -31.29 -3.49
C ARG A 248 -68.49 -31.44 -2.13
N LEU A 249 -68.03 -30.72 -1.11
CA LEU A 249 -68.45 -30.93 0.28
C LEU A 249 -69.45 -29.89 0.80
N ALA A 250 -69.44 -28.64 0.30
CA ALA A 250 -70.20 -27.54 0.88
C ALA A 250 -71.28 -26.95 -0.05
N TYR A 251 -70.99 -26.72 -1.34
CA TYR A 251 -71.93 -26.03 -2.25
C TYR A 251 -71.84 -26.54 -3.71
N PRO A 252 -72.50 -27.67 -4.05
CA PRO A 252 -72.40 -28.27 -5.39
C PRO A 252 -73.09 -27.48 -6.52
N GLU A 253 -74.03 -26.57 -6.21
CA GLU A 253 -74.88 -25.90 -7.20
C GLU A 253 -74.54 -24.41 -7.49
N TYR A 254 -73.53 -23.83 -6.82
CA TYR A 254 -73.35 -22.36 -6.80
C TYR A 254 -72.06 -21.84 -7.48
N GLU A 255 -71.21 -22.71 -8.03
CA GLU A 255 -69.86 -22.36 -8.50
C GLU A 255 -69.50 -23.00 -9.86
N ASN A 256 -69.05 -22.17 -10.81
CA ASN A 256 -68.64 -22.60 -12.16
C ASN A 256 -67.44 -23.55 -12.07
N LYS A 257 -67.52 -24.70 -12.77
CA LYS A 257 -66.49 -25.75 -12.72
C LYS A 257 -65.11 -25.25 -13.15
N ASP A 258 -65.08 -24.31 -14.08
CA ASP A 258 -63.86 -23.91 -14.77
C ASP A 258 -63.18 -22.68 -14.16
N GLN A 259 -63.79 -22.07 -13.13
CA GLN A 259 -63.35 -20.80 -12.56
C GLN A 259 -62.01 -20.88 -11.81
N TYR A 260 -61.68 -22.05 -11.24
CA TYR A 260 -60.38 -22.32 -10.59
C TYR A 260 -59.83 -23.70 -10.97
N ASN A 261 -59.82 -24.00 -12.27
CA ASN A 261 -59.01 -25.11 -12.79
C ASN A 261 -57.51 -24.82 -12.52
N PHE A 262 -56.66 -25.84 -12.50
CA PHE A 262 -55.24 -25.71 -12.16
C PHE A 262 -54.53 -24.65 -13.02
N PHE A 263 -54.72 -24.66 -14.34
CA PHE A 263 -54.10 -23.67 -15.24
C PHE A 263 -54.59 -22.24 -15.00
N VAL A 264 -55.89 -22.06 -14.75
CA VAL A 264 -56.48 -20.75 -14.41
C VAL A 264 -55.95 -20.27 -13.05
N SER A 265 -55.79 -21.20 -12.09
CA SER A 265 -55.22 -20.93 -10.77
C SER A 265 -53.75 -20.53 -10.87
N VAL A 266 -52.96 -21.19 -11.73
CA VAL A 266 -51.56 -20.81 -12.00
C VAL A 266 -51.51 -19.39 -12.56
N PHE A 267 -52.39 -19.04 -13.50
CA PHE A 267 -52.46 -17.68 -14.04
C PHE A 267 -52.81 -16.65 -12.96
N TYR A 268 -53.83 -16.91 -12.12
CA TYR A 268 -54.20 -16.00 -11.03
C TYR A 268 -53.09 -15.82 -9.99
N VAL A 269 -52.39 -16.89 -9.63
CA VAL A 269 -51.25 -16.82 -8.71
C VAL A 269 -50.08 -16.11 -9.36
N PHE A 270 -49.81 -16.33 -10.64
CA PHE A 270 -48.80 -15.58 -11.37
C PHE A 270 -49.13 -14.07 -11.39
N SER A 271 -50.37 -13.70 -11.69
CA SER A 271 -50.85 -12.30 -11.62
C SER A 271 -50.64 -11.69 -10.24
N MET A 272 -50.90 -12.45 -9.17
CA MET A 272 -50.63 -12.03 -7.79
C MET A 272 -49.15 -11.73 -7.54
N PHE A 273 -48.22 -12.57 -8.05
CA PHE A 273 -46.78 -12.30 -7.97
C PHE A 273 -46.35 -11.08 -8.80
N CYS A 274 -47.09 -10.77 -9.88
CA CYS A 274 -46.95 -9.53 -10.64
C CYS A 274 -47.66 -8.33 -10.00
N GLN A 275 -48.19 -8.46 -8.77
CA GLN A 275 -48.98 -7.44 -8.07
C GLN A 275 -50.23 -6.97 -8.83
N GLN A 276 -50.76 -7.84 -9.69
CA GLN A 276 -52.00 -7.59 -10.42
C GLN A 276 -53.20 -8.18 -9.65
N GLY A 277 -54.31 -7.45 -9.68
CA GLY A 277 -55.59 -7.91 -9.17
C GLY A 277 -56.21 -8.98 -10.05
N HIS A 278 -57.31 -9.57 -9.58
CA HIS A 278 -58.12 -10.50 -10.35
C HIS A 278 -59.60 -10.17 -10.12
N ASP A 279 -60.42 -10.29 -11.17
CA ASP A 279 -61.81 -9.83 -11.14
C ASP A 279 -62.76 -10.74 -10.34
N VAL A 280 -62.27 -11.91 -9.92
CA VAL A 280 -63.08 -12.99 -9.37
C VAL A 280 -62.61 -13.38 -7.97
N THR A 281 -63.29 -12.90 -6.93
CA THR A 281 -62.95 -13.32 -5.56
C THR A 281 -63.63 -14.65 -5.19
N PRO A 282 -62.91 -15.63 -4.62
CA PRO A 282 -63.54 -16.87 -4.20
C PRO A 282 -64.47 -16.65 -3.01
N LYS A 283 -65.62 -17.35 -3.01
CA LYS A 283 -66.61 -17.27 -1.91
C LYS A 283 -66.16 -18.09 -0.70
N SER A 284 -65.46 -19.20 -0.92
CA SER A 284 -64.95 -20.08 0.14
C SER A 284 -63.92 -19.40 1.04
N CYS A 285 -64.09 -19.51 2.36
CA CYS A 285 -63.15 -18.98 3.36
C CYS A 285 -61.76 -19.63 3.24
N ALA A 286 -61.69 -20.92 2.90
CA ALA A 286 -60.41 -21.63 2.72
C ALA A 286 -59.62 -21.04 1.54
N CYS A 287 -60.29 -20.79 0.40
CA CYS A 287 -59.65 -20.17 -0.76
C CYS A 287 -59.22 -18.72 -0.47
N ARG A 288 -60.02 -17.95 0.29
CA ARG A 288 -59.63 -16.60 0.73
C ARG A 288 -58.36 -16.59 1.58
N LEU A 289 -58.21 -17.57 2.47
CA LEU A 289 -57.00 -17.71 3.29
C LEU A 289 -55.78 -18.06 2.43
N VAL A 290 -55.92 -18.96 1.46
CA VAL A 290 -54.85 -19.28 0.49
C VAL A 290 -54.47 -18.04 -0.32
N TYR A 291 -55.44 -17.27 -0.79
CA TYR A 291 -55.18 -16.00 -1.48
C TYR A 291 -54.44 -15.00 -0.60
N TRP A 292 -54.88 -14.83 0.65
CA TRP A 292 -54.24 -13.91 1.59
C TRP A 292 -52.78 -14.30 1.86
N LEU A 293 -52.52 -15.58 2.16
CA LEU A 293 -51.16 -16.09 2.34
C LEU A 293 -50.33 -15.92 1.06
N GLY A 294 -50.91 -16.21 -0.11
CA GLY A 294 -50.26 -16.02 -1.39
C GLY A 294 -49.86 -14.56 -1.63
N TYR A 295 -50.76 -13.60 -1.35
CA TYR A 295 -50.48 -12.17 -1.49
C TYR A 295 -49.37 -11.71 -0.54
N VAL A 296 -49.37 -12.18 0.71
CA VAL A 296 -48.30 -11.89 1.67
C VAL A 296 -46.95 -12.40 1.14
N ILE A 297 -46.91 -13.64 0.63
CA ILE A 297 -45.69 -14.21 0.04
C ILE A 297 -45.24 -13.40 -1.18
N ALA A 298 -46.16 -13.05 -2.09
CA ALA A 298 -45.85 -12.27 -3.29
C ALA A 298 -45.26 -10.88 -2.94
N VAL A 299 -45.83 -10.19 -1.95
CA VAL A 299 -45.32 -8.89 -1.46
C VAL A 299 -43.94 -9.04 -0.85
N VAL A 300 -43.70 -10.06 -0.02
CA VAL A 300 -42.39 -10.30 0.61
C VAL A 300 -41.33 -10.61 -0.46
N VAL A 301 -41.64 -11.48 -1.42
CA VAL A 301 -40.72 -11.84 -2.52
C VAL A 301 -40.41 -10.62 -3.39
N LEU A 302 -41.42 -9.81 -3.73
CA LEU A 302 -41.19 -8.59 -4.50
C LEU A 302 -40.32 -7.59 -3.73
N ALA A 303 -40.61 -7.35 -2.46
CA ALA A 303 -39.82 -6.43 -1.63
C ALA A 303 -38.35 -6.87 -1.54
N ALA A 304 -38.11 -8.17 -1.34
CA ALA A 304 -36.76 -8.73 -1.34
C ALA A 304 -36.07 -8.58 -2.70
N TYR A 305 -36.77 -8.88 -3.81
CA TYR A 305 -36.24 -8.69 -5.16
C TYR A 305 -35.86 -7.23 -5.40
N SER A 306 -36.74 -6.28 -5.11
CA SER A 306 -36.48 -4.85 -5.26
C SER A 306 -35.28 -4.39 -4.43
N ALA A 307 -35.17 -4.81 -3.16
CA ALA A 307 -34.03 -4.46 -2.31
C ALA A 307 -32.71 -5.00 -2.87
N THR A 308 -32.67 -6.26 -3.31
CA THR A 308 -31.48 -6.87 -3.90
C THR A 308 -31.12 -6.25 -5.26
N LEU A 309 -32.10 -5.91 -6.09
CA LEU A 309 -31.88 -5.24 -7.36
C LEU A 309 -31.31 -3.83 -7.16
N ILE A 310 -31.85 -3.05 -6.21
CA ILE A 310 -31.29 -1.74 -5.86
C ILE A 310 -29.84 -1.89 -5.38
N SER A 311 -29.58 -2.82 -4.47
CA SER A 311 -28.21 -3.09 -4.00
C SER A 311 -27.27 -3.45 -5.16
N PHE A 312 -27.72 -4.27 -6.11
CA PHE A 312 -26.94 -4.67 -7.26
C PHE A 312 -26.63 -3.49 -8.20
N LEU A 313 -27.62 -2.64 -8.47
CA LEU A 313 -27.46 -1.45 -9.32
C LEU A 313 -26.60 -0.37 -8.67
N THR A 314 -26.55 -0.30 -7.34
CA THR A 314 -25.69 0.66 -6.63
C THR A 314 -24.22 0.24 -6.59
N ILE A 315 -23.92 -1.06 -6.73
CA ILE A 315 -22.54 -1.56 -6.73
C ILE A 315 -22.01 -1.49 -8.16
N ASN A 316 -21.28 -0.41 -8.46
CA ASN A 316 -20.42 -0.38 -9.64
C ASN A 316 -19.26 -1.34 -9.41
N SER A 317 -19.32 -2.53 -10.03
CA SER A 317 -18.22 -3.49 -10.00
C SER A 317 -17.06 -2.93 -10.81
N THR A 318 -16.14 -2.23 -10.13
CA THR A 318 -14.87 -1.78 -10.71
C THR A 318 -13.84 -2.89 -10.77
N GLU A 319 -14.27 -4.16 -10.75
CA GLU A 319 -13.35 -5.30 -10.81
C GLU A 319 -12.97 -5.59 -12.27
N PRO A 320 -11.70 -5.88 -12.57
CA PRO A 320 -11.31 -6.32 -13.89
C PRO A 320 -11.84 -7.74 -14.15
N HIS A 321 -12.20 -8.05 -15.41
CA HIS A 321 -12.63 -9.40 -15.81
C HIS A 321 -11.62 -10.49 -15.40
N VAL A 322 -10.33 -10.14 -15.42
CA VAL A 322 -9.25 -11.01 -14.99
C VAL A 322 -8.90 -10.73 -13.53
N LYS A 323 -9.16 -11.69 -12.64
CA LYS A 323 -8.97 -11.53 -11.19
C LYS A 323 -7.62 -12.02 -10.66
N SER A 324 -6.79 -12.67 -11.47
CA SER A 324 -5.50 -13.22 -11.03
C SER A 324 -4.42 -13.13 -12.10
N LEU A 325 -3.16 -13.00 -11.66
CA LEU A 325 -2.01 -12.96 -12.58
C LEU A 325 -1.88 -14.26 -13.40
N LYS A 326 -2.18 -15.43 -12.81
CA LYS A 326 -2.20 -16.70 -13.54
C LYS A 326 -3.19 -16.70 -14.70
N ALA A 327 -4.40 -16.17 -14.46
CA ALA A 327 -5.41 -16.04 -15.49
C ALA A 327 -4.98 -15.05 -16.58
N LEU A 328 -4.37 -13.92 -16.20
CA LEU A 328 -3.84 -12.93 -17.14
C LEU A 328 -2.79 -13.52 -18.07
N VAL A 329 -1.82 -14.27 -17.52
CA VAL A 329 -0.77 -14.93 -18.30
C VAL A 329 -1.31 -16.06 -19.18
N LYS A 330 -2.38 -16.75 -18.75
CA LYS A 330 -3.01 -17.84 -19.52
C LYS A 330 -3.88 -17.33 -20.67
N ASP A 331 -4.59 -16.22 -20.46
CA ASP A 331 -5.47 -15.64 -21.47
C ASP A 331 -4.71 -15.24 -22.73
N GLY A 332 -3.48 -14.70 -22.58
CA GLY A 332 -2.58 -14.42 -23.70
C GLY A 332 -3.04 -13.31 -24.65
N SER A 333 -4.28 -12.82 -24.50
CA SER A 333 -4.84 -11.74 -25.32
C SER A 333 -4.37 -10.35 -24.87
N TYR A 334 -4.00 -10.22 -23.59
CA TYR A 334 -3.50 -8.97 -23.02
C TYR A 334 -2.03 -8.75 -23.37
N LYS A 335 -1.74 -7.58 -23.92
CA LYS A 335 -0.38 -7.04 -23.96
C LYS A 335 0.00 -6.51 -22.57
N MET A 336 1.29 -6.46 -22.27
CA MET A 336 1.75 -5.96 -20.97
C MET A 336 2.99 -5.08 -21.11
N GLY A 337 3.13 -4.10 -20.23
CA GLY A 337 4.39 -3.39 -20.07
C GLY A 337 4.53 -2.69 -18.73
N MET A 338 5.68 -2.06 -18.58
CA MET A 338 6.16 -1.37 -17.38
C MET A 338 7.20 -0.33 -17.77
N LEU A 339 7.48 0.61 -16.89
CA LEU A 339 8.55 1.57 -17.16
C LEU A 339 9.93 0.89 -17.24
N PRO A 340 10.84 1.40 -18.10
CA PRO A 340 12.17 0.83 -18.29
C PRO A 340 12.98 0.68 -16.99
N GLN A 341 12.85 1.62 -16.04
CA GLN A 341 13.56 1.57 -14.76
C GLN A 341 13.24 0.33 -13.90
N TYR A 342 12.08 -0.29 -14.13
CA TYR A 342 11.64 -1.48 -13.38
C TYR A 342 12.07 -2.80 -14.04
N LEU A 343 12.51 -2.78 -15.31
CA LEU A 343 12.91 -3.98 -16.05
C LEU A 343 14.09 -4.69 -15.37
N ARG A 344 15.09 -3.93 -14.90
CA ARG A 344 16.24 -4.51 -14.19
C ARG A 344 15.77 -5.24 -12.93
N MET A 345 14.86 -4.63 -12.17
CA MET A 345 14.34 -5.23 -10.94
C MET A 345 13.62 -6.54 -11.22
N ILE A 346 12.73 -6.58 -12.21
CA ILE A 346 11.97 -7.81 -12.51
C ILE A 346 12.84 -8.88 -13.17
N LYS A 347 13.88 -8.48 -13.91
CA LYS A 347 14.88 -9.41 -14.47
C LYS A 347 15.70 -10.09 -13.37
N THR A 348 16.12 -9.33 -12.34
CA THR A 348 16.99 -9.84 -11.26
C THR A 348 16.20 -10.52 -10.14
N ASN A 349 15.06 -9.96 -9.71
CA ASN A 349 14.20 -10.51 -8.65
C ASN A 349 13.22 -11.58 -9.15
N ALA A 350 13.42 -12.16 -10.34
CA ALA A 350 12.62 -13.26 -10.86
C ALA A 350 12.90 -14.60 -10.12
N ASP A 351 13.08 -14.54 -8.80
CA ASP A 351 13.15 -15.70 -7.93
C ASP A 351 11.74 -16.30 -7.80
N ASN A 352 11.53 -17.30 -8.65
CA ASN A 352 10.52 -18.35 -8.63
C ASN A 352 9.04 -17.97 -8.87
N GLY A 353 8.45 -18.65 -9.86
CA GLY A 353 7.01 -18.75 -10.06
C GLY A 353 6.44 -17.93 -11.22
N ILE A 354 5.27 -17.32 -10.98
CA ILE A 354 4.40 -16.73 -12.02
C ILE A 354 4.91 -15.38 -12.50
N THR A 355 5.62 -14.60 -11.69
CA THR A 355 6.19 -13.29 -12.08
C THR A 355 7.28 -13.44 -13.16
N LYS A 356 8.08 -14.51 -13.09
CA LYS A 356 9.05 -14.86 -14.13
C LYS A 356 8.35 -15.24 -15.44
N GLN A 357 7.28 -16.04 -15.35
CA GLN A 357 6.48 -16.41 -16.51
C GLN A 357 5.79 -15.19 -17.14
N MET A 358 5.28 -14.26 -16.32
CA MET A 358 4.72 -12.98 -16.75
C MET A 358 5.75 -12.19 -17.56
N TYR A 359 6.96 -11.98 -17.02
CA TYR A 359 8.02 -11.25 -17.73
C TYR A 359 8.40 -11.94 -19.05
N GLN A 360 8.66 -13.26 -19.03
CA GLN A 360 9.12 -14.00 -20.20
C GLN A 360 8.06 -14.13 -21.30
N LYS A 361 6.77 -14.22 -20.95
CA LYS A 361 5.68 -14.44 -21.92
C LYS A 361 5.03 -13.15 -22.40
N MET A 362 4.93 -12.12 -21.54
CA MET A 362 4.13 -10.93 -21.84
C MET A 362 4.96 -9.67 -22.10
N ILE A 363 6.18 -9.58 -21.55
CA ILE A 363 7.00 -8.35 -21.61
C ILE A 363 8.20 -8.55 -22.54
N ALA A 364 9.03 -9.57 -22.29
CA ALA A 364 10.25 -9.82 -23.04
C ALA A 364 10.05 -10.02 -24.56
N PRO A 365 8.95 -10.66 -25.05
CA PRO A 365 8.77 -10.91 -26.48
C PRO A 365 8.40 -9.66 -27.29
N ASP A 366 7.85 -8.61 -26.66
CA ASP A 366 7.40 -7.40 -27.36
C ASP A 366 7.93 -6.12 -26.70
N PRO A 367 9.21 -5.77 -26.93
CA PRO A 367 9.82 -4.56 -26.37
C PRO A 367 9.12 -3.26 -26.76
N LYS A 368 8.35 -3.23 -27.86
CA LYS A 368 7.61 -2.03 -28.31
C LYS A 368 6.45 -1.69 -27.38
N ASN A 369 5.99 -2.66 -26.60
CA ASN A 369 4.90 -2.46 -25.62
C ASN A 369 5.35 -1.78 -24.33
N ILE A 370 6.66 -1.58 -24.11
CA ILE A 370 7.21 -0.87 -22.95
C ILE A 370 6.97 0.64 -23.14
N PRO A 371 6.16 1.29 -22.30
CA PRO A 371 5.89 2.72 -22.41
C PRO A 371 7.05 3.54 -21.85
N SER A 372 7.18 4.77 -22.35
CA SER A 372 8.20 5.73 -21.89
C SER A 372 7.79 6.43 -20.60
N THR A 373 6.50 6.66 -20.38
CA THR A 373 5.93 7.35 -19.21
C THR A 373 4.75 6.61 -18.61
N SER A 374 4.45 6.87 -17.33
CA SER A 374 3.29 6.27 -16.66
C SER A 374 1.97 6.66 -17.32
N LEU A 375 1.87 7.91 -17.79
CA LEU A 375 0.68 8.40 -18.48
C LEU A 375 0.45 7.63 -19.79
N GLU A 376 1.50 7.45 -20.60
CA GLU A 376 1.42 6.64 -21.83
C GLU A 376 1.01 5.20 -21.51
N GLY A 377 1.57 4.61 -20.43
CA GLY A 377 1.20 3.28 -19.97
C GLY A 377 -0.29 3.16 -19.63
N LEU A 378 -0.85 4.14 -18.91
CA LEU A 378 -2.28 4.17 -18.57
C LEU A 378 -3.18 4.47 -19.78
N GLN A 379 -2.76 5.34 -20.70
CA GLN A 379 -3.49 5.58 -21.95
C GLN A 379 -3.57 4.32 -22.81
N ARG A 380 -2.52 3.49 -22.81
CA ARG A 380 -2.52 2.17 -23.49
C ARG A 380 -3.48 1.19 -22.83
N VAL A 381 -3.60 1.21 -21.49
CA VAL A 381 -4.64 0.46 -20.76
C VAL A 381 -6.02 0.85 -21.29
N CYS A 382 -6.33 2.15 -21.38
CA CYS A 382 -7.65 2.60 -21.82
C CYS A 382 -7.96 2.29 -23.30
N SER A 383 -6.97 2.35 -24.19
CA SER A 383 -7.17 2.24 -25.64
C SER A 383 -7.09 0.82 -26.19
N THR A 384 -6.41 -0.09 -25.50
CA THR A 384 -6.14 -1.46 -25.98
C THR A 384 -6.28 -2.49 -24.87
N LYS A 385 -6.38 -3.79 -25.19
CA LYS A 385 -6.30 -4.86 -24.19
C LYS A 385 -4.87 -4.95 -23.63
N TYR A 386 -4.59 -4.08 -22.66
CA TYR A 386 -3.25 -3.85 -22.13
C TYR A 386 -3.27 -3.86 -20.60
N ALA A 387 -2.26 -4.51 -20.03
CA ALA A 387 -2.00 -4.55 -18.60
C ALA A 387 -0.76 -3.72 -18.30
N PHE A 388 -0.88 -2.73 -17.41
CA PHE A 388 0.24 -1.88 -17.04
C PHE A 388 0.71 -2.19 -15.63
N TRP A 389 1.98 -2.55 -15.49
CA TRP A 389 2.60 -2.76 -14.19
C TRP A 389 3.25 -1.47 -13.72
N THR A 390 2.79 -0.94 -12.59
CA THR A 390 3.23 0.36 -12.05
C THR A 390 3.05 0.42 -10.53
N SER A 391 3.57 1.47 -9.86
CA SER A 391 3.36 1.67 -8.43
C SER A 391 2.01 2.35 -8.15
N VAL A 392 1.52 2.23 -6.92
CA VAL A 392 0.27 2.89 -6.52
C VAL A 392 0.39 4.41 -6.55
N GLU A 393 1.59 4.96 -6.34
CA GLU A 393 1.82 6.41 -6.35
C GLU A 393 1.79 6.96 -7.77
N GLU A 394 2.40 6.26 -8.72
CA GLU A 394 2.31 6.59 -10.14
C GLU A 394 0.86 6.55 -10.62
N LEU A 395 0.11 5.52 -10.21
CA LEU A 395 -1.32 5.42 -10.50
C LEU A 395 -2.11 6.59 -9.91
N LYS A 396 -1.85 6.99 -8.66
CA LYS A 396 -2.52 8.16 -8.04
C LYS A 396 -2.11 9.49 -8.69
N ARG A 397 -0.89 9.58 -9.21
CA ARG A 397 -0.35 10.81 -9.81
C ARG A 397 -0.99 11.13 -11.16
N VAL A 398 -1.13 10.12 -12.02
CA VAL A 398 -1.57 10.30 -13.41
C VAL A 398 -2.85 9.55 -13.74
N GLY A 399 -3.42 8.79 -12.81
CA GLY A 399 -4.65 8.02 -13.02
C GLY A 399 -5.87 8.88 -13.30
N ASP A 400 -5.97 10.06 -12.68
CA ASP A 400 -7.09 10.98 -12.92
C ASP A 400 -6.99 11.70 -14.27
N ALA A 401 -5.83 11.62 -14.94
CA ALA A 401 -5.60 12.22 -16.24
C ALA A 401 -6.05 11.33 -17.42
N VAL A 402 -6.52 10.11 -17.15
CA VAL A 402 -7.04 9.21 -18.19
C VAL A 402 -8.57 9.10 -18.13
N ASP A 403 -9.21 9.19 -19.29
CA ASP A 403 -10.68 9.24 -19.42
C ASP A 403 -11.39 7.88 -19.28
N CYS A 404 -10.75 6.85 -18.70
CA CYS A 404 -11.32 5.52 -18.59
C CYS A 404 -11.33 4.99 -17.16
N ASN A 405 -12.30 4.10 -16.87
CA ASN A 405 -12.35 3.39 -15.60
C ASN A 405 -11.24 2.33 -15.57
N ILE A 406 -10.24 2.57 -14.72
CA ILE A 406 -9.13 1.66 -14.48
C ILE A 406 -9.37 0.85 -13.20
N ALA A 407 -8.86 -0.37 -13.19
CA ALA A 407 -9.00 -1.29 -12.08
C ALA A 407 -7.67 -1.96 -11.75
N ILE A 408 -7.41 -2.14 -10.45
CA ILE A 408 -6.23 -2.85 -9.95
C ILE A 408 -6.53 -4.35 -9.91
N LEU A 409 -5.60 -5.16 -10.38
CA LEU A 409 -5.67 -6.62 -10.27
C LEU A 409 -5.65 -7.05 -8.79
N PRO A 410 -6.74 -7.60 -8.23
CA PRO A 410 -6.92 -7.71 -6.78
C PRO A 410 -5.95 -8.69 -6.10
N LYS A 411 -5.57 -9.77 -6.79
CA LYS A 411 -4.72 -10.84 -6.24
C LYS A 411 -3.24 -10.68 -6.56
N TYR A 412 -2.80 -9.50 -7.02
CA TYR A 412 -1.41 -9.22 -7.31
C TYR A 412 -0.96 -7.92 -6.65
N SER A 413 0.05 -8.01 -5.80
CA SER A 413 0.78 -6.85 -5.31
C SER A 413 2.21 -7.27 -4.96
N TYR A 414 3.19 -6.49 -5.41
CA TYR A 414 4.58 -6.65 -4.99
C TYR A 414 4.95 -5.53 -4.04
N MET A 415 5.07 -5.83 -2.75
CA MET A 415 5.40 -4.82 -1.73
C MET A 415 6.89 -4.48 -1.76
N PHE A 416 7.20 -3.22 -1.51
CA PHE A 416 8.56 -2.74 -1.34
C PHE A 416 8.63 -1.65 -0.27
N ASN A 417 9.82 -1.51 0.28
CA ASN A 417 10.12 -0.65 1.40
C ASN A 417 11.01 0.49 0.94
N LEU A 418 10.69 1.70 1.36
CA LEU A 418 11.38 2.94 0.99
C LEU A 418 12.01 3.60 2.22
N ALA A 419 13.25 4.05 2.07
CA ALA A 419 14.05 4.66 3.12
C ALA A 419 15.08 5.63 2.52
N TYR A 420 15.72 6.42 3.38
CA TYR A 420 16.89 7.21 3.01
C TYR A 420 18.11 6.30 2.88
N VAL A 421 19.01 6.67 1.97
CA VAL A 421 20.32 6.02 1.86
C VAL A 421 21.28 6.80 2.74
N ILE A 422 22.05 6.11 3.56
CA ILE A 422 23.03 6.72 4.45
C ILE A 422 24.40 6.19 4.07
N ARG A 423 25.42 7.06 4.10
CA ARG A 423 26.80 6.64 3.91
C ARG A 423 27.15 5.52 4.88
N ASP A 424 27.86 4.52 4.40
CA ASP A 424 28.33 3.42 5.24
C ASP A 424 29.23 3.95 6.38
N HIS A 425 29.09 3.38 7.58
CA HIS A 425 29.75 3.83 8.80
C HIS A 425 29.54 5.33 9.13
N ASN A 426 28.35 5.88 8.83
CA ASN A 426 28.01 7.25 9.20
C ASN A 426 27.57 7.34 10.67
N PRO A 427 28.23 8.16 11.52
CA PRO A 427 27.91 8.26 12.95
C PRO A 427 26.50 8.78 13.24
N TYR A 428 25.86 9.46 12.29
CA TYR A 428 24.53 10.03 12.47
C TYR A 428 23.40 9.01 12.27
N ARG A 429 23.69 7.84 11.66
CA ARG A 429 22.69 6.81 11.32
C ARG A 429 21.82 6.41 12.51
N LYS A 430 22.44 6.18 13.67
CA LYS A 430 21.76 5.72 14.88
C LYS A 430 20.77 6.76 15.43
N PHE A 431 21.09 8.04 15.26
CA PHE A 431 20.24 9.15 15.71
C PHE A 431 19.07 9.37 14.76
N LEU A 432 19.33 9.31 13.45
CA LEU A 432 18.28 9.37 12.42
C LEU A 432 17.28 8.21 12.52
N ASN A 433 17.74 7.05 12.96
CA ASN A 433 16.91 5.87 13.18
C ASN A 433 16.22 5.85 14.55
N PHE A 434 16.62 6.70 15.50
CA PHE A 434 16.00 6.70 16.82
C PHE A 434 14.69 7.51 16.86
N LEU A 435 14.60 8.55 16.03
CA LEU A 435 13.40 9.34 15.82
C LEU A 435 12.36 8.56 15.02
#